data_AF-A0A4Y9ZUP1-F1
#
_entry.id   AF-A0A4Y9ZUP1-F1
#
_cell.length_a   1.000
_cell.length_b   1.000
_cell.length_c   1.000
_cell.angle_alpha   90.00
_cell.angle_beta   90.00
_cell.angle_gamma   90.00
#
_symmetry.space_group_name_H-M   'P 1'
#
loop_
_entity.id
_entity.type
_entity.pdbx_description
1 polymer ?
#
loop_
_entity_poly.entity_id
_entity_poly.type
_entity_poly.pdbx_seq_one_letter_code
_entity_poly.pdbx_strand_id
1 'polypeptide(L)'
;MLSSLRIAKPAVSRTKPSLVTSLLRPQSSAGTKARGILTLPRRQLATSTLSPTRISFARQSTFTTVQLRRFTSTPSRTEDQGHGEQETISFADPTRPDLFYHLVPVPQSLTALAGPVFAVSILPAPPPTPDSHTIMGWLPAEAGEDAGLNDFRENPNFRELLQEAIAKGLAEGVDDIQINGAKQIGQGWMHIHDDRNIPALGRIGDPDDILGTVLVEDGEMLPQTYSPMPSYRLCTADGVTQLTDGLAKKLEEVLEERARVEAKAMA
;
A
#
# COMPACT_ATOMS: atom_id res chain seq x y z
N MET A 1 40.47 -63.68 7.87
CA MET A 1 38.99 -63.66 7.82
C MET A 1 38.61 -62.62 6.78
N LEU A 2 38.22 -63.07 5.57
CA LEU A 2 36.85 -63.00 5.01
C LEU A 2 36.37 -61.54 4.89
N SER A 3 35.93 -60.97 3.76
CA SER A 3 35.71 -61.42 2.39
C SER A 3 35.44 -60.18 1.53
N SER A 4 35.70 -60.33 0.23
CA SER A 4 35.30 -59.47 -0.89
C SER A 4 33.87 -58.93 -0.83
N LEU A 5 33.62 -57.76 -1.44
CA LEU A 5 32.53 -57.58 -2.40
C LEU A 5 32.76 -56.33 -3.29
N ARG A 6 32.91 -56.54 -4.60
CA ARG A 6 32.80 -55.55 -5.68
C ARG A 6 31.69 -56.03 -6.62
N ILE A 7 30.68 -55.22 -6.92
CA ILE A 7 29.79 -55.35 -8.11
C ILE A 7 29.29 -53.91 -8.42
N ALA A 8 29.82 -53.19 -9.39
CA ALA A 8 29.56 -53.19 -10.84
C ALA A 8 28.23 -52.50 -11.28
N LYS A 9 28.38 -51.38 -12.01
CA LYS A 9 27.35 -50.72 -12.85
C LYS A 9 27.04 -51.56 -14.08
N PRO A 10 25.87 -51.36 -14.70
CA PRO A 10 25.82 -51.31 -16.16
C PRO A 10 25.08 -50.09 -16.73
N ALA A 11 25.32 -49.88 -18.03
CA ALA A 11 25.03 -48.72 -18.82
C ALA A 11 23.74 -48.81 -19.65
N VAL A 12 23.28 -47.61 -20.04
CA VAL A 12 22.47 -47.17 -21.19
C VAL A 12 22.11 -48.21 -22.27
N SER A 13 20.83 -48.21 -22.69
CA SER A 13 20.44 -48.45 -24.08
C SER A 13 19.09 -47.78 -24.41
N ARG A 14 19.11 -46.98 -25.49
CA ARG A 14 17.97 -46.38 -26.21
C ARG A 14 17.10 -47.45 -26.88
N THR A 15 15.79 -47.18 -27.01
CA THR A 15 15.03 -47.39 -28.25
C THR A 15 13.64 -46.72 -28.20
N LYS A 16 13.34 -45.92 -29.23
CA LYS A 16 11.99 -45.48 -29.64
C LYS A 16 11.52 -46.40 -30.79
N PRO A 17 10.20 -46.55 -30.98
CA PRO A 17 9.57 -46.32 -32.30
C PRO A 17 8.31 -45.41 -32.14
N SER A 18 8.15 -44.33 -32.91
CA SER A 18 7.66 -44.23 -34.30
C SER A 18 6.14 -44.42 -34.46
N LEU A 19 5.47 -43.28 -34.68
CA LEU A 19 4.39 -42.98 -35.63
C LEU A 19 3.24 -43.98 -35.83
N VAL A 20 2.03 -43.54 -35.47
CA VAL A 20 0.83 -43.78 -36.30
C VAL A 20 0.02 -42.49 -36.42
N THR A 21 -0.06 -42.07 -37.67
CA THR A 21 -0.96 -41.11 -38.33
C THR A 21 -2.44 -41.37 -38.04
N SER A 22 -3.23 -40.34 -37.75
CA SER A 22 -4.58 -40.26 -38.33
C SER A 22 -5.07 -38.81 -38.45
N LEU A 23 -5.18 -38.41 -39.70
CA LEU A 23 -5.96 -37.29 -40.21
C LEU A 23 -7.44 -37.52 -39.94
N LEU A 24 -8.20 -36.49 -39.52
CA LEU A 24 -9.52 -36.22 -40.11
C LEU A 24 -10.03 -34.84 -39.67
N ARG A 25 -9.76 -33.89 -40.56
CA ARG A 25 -10.52 -32.66 -40.76
C ARG A 25 -11.80 -33.03 -41.52
N PRO A 26 -12.97 -32.48 -41.16
CA PRO A 26 -13.93 -32.12 -42.19
C PRO A 26 -14.07 -30.61 -42.28
N GLN A 27 -13.87 -30.09 -43.49
CA GLN A 27 -14.53 -28.87 -43.94
C GLN A 27 -15.99 -29.18 -44.28
N SER A 28 -16.85 -28.16 -44.15
CA SER A 28 -18.12 -27.91 -44.86
C SER A 28 -19.04 -27.12 -43.93
N SER A 29 -19.77 -26.07 -44.29
CA SER A 29 -19.97 -25.35 -45.55
C SER A 29 -20.61 -24.00 -45.23
N ALA A 30 -20.52 -23.10 -46.20
CA ALA A 30 -21.29 -21.87 -46.29
C ALA A 30 -22.80 -22.05 -46.07
N GLY A 31 -23.44 -21.03 -45.49
CA GLY A 31 -24.88 -20.92 -45.29
C GLY A 31 -25.30 -19.46 -45.18
N THR A 32 -25.62 -18.88 -46.33
CA THR A 32 -26.06 -17.50 -46.60
C THR A 32 -27.51 -17.22 -46.17
N LYS A 33 -27.82 -15.94 -45.88
CA LYS A 33 -29.15 -15.29 -45.67
C LYS A 33 -29.81 -15.58 -44.30
N ALA A 34 -30.52 -14.67 -43.64
CA ALA A 34 -31.37 -13.61 -44.16
C ALA A 34 -31.57 -12.45 -43.16
N ARG A 35 -31.88 -11.28 -43.72
CA ARG A 35 -32.55 -10.16 -43.07
C ARG A 35 -33.82 -10.61 -42.35
N GLY A 36 -34.05 -10.08 -41.16
CA GLY A 36 -35.32 -10.15 -40.44
C GLY A 36 -35.47 -8.91 -39.57
N ILE A 37 -35.93 -7.81 -40.19
CA ILE A 37 -36.44 -6.64 -39.47
C ILE A 37 -37.77 -7.07 -38.85
N LEU A 38 -37.83 -7.13 -37.53
CA LEU A 38 -39.06 -7.29 -36.76
C LEU A 38 -39.28 -6.04 -35.91
N THR A 39 -39.89 -5.06 -36.56
CA THR A 39 -40.65 -3.97 -35.95
C THR A 39 -41.87 -4.51 -35.22
N LEU A 40 -42.10 -4.07 -33.99
CA LEU A 40 -43.39 -3.93 -33.26
C LEU A 40 -43.11 -3.46 -31.81
N PRO A 41 -44.07 -2.89 -31.07
CA PRO A 41 -44.75 -1.61 -31.29
C PRO A 41 -44.36 -0.54 -30.23
N ARG A 42 -44.55 0.70 -30.65
CA ARG A 42 -44.43 1.95 -29.89
C ARG A 42 -45.38 1.96 -28.69
N ARG A 43 -44.85 1.84 -27.46
CA ARG A 43 -45.59 2.13 -26.23
C ARG A 43 -45.23 3.55 -25.76
N GLN A 44 -46.21 4.44 -25.82
CA GLN A 44 -46.15 5.79 -25.29
C GLN A 44 -45.91 5.73 -23.77
N LEU A 45 -44.94 6.50 -23.27
CA LEU A 45 -44.84 6.86 -21.87
C LEU A 45 -44.98 8.37 -21.76
N ALA A 46 -45.85 8.75 -20.84
CA ALA A 46 -46.31 10.09 -20.57
C ALA A 46 -45.16 11.03 -20.17
N THR A 47 -45.27 12.26 -20.63
CA THR A 47 -44.57 13.42 -20.11
C THR A 47 -45.07 13.71 -18.68
N SER A 48 -44.22 13.50 -17.68
CA SER A 48 -44.37 14.14 -16.37
C SER A 48 -43.13 14.97 -16.07
N THR A 49 -43.32 16.28 -16.20
CA THR A 49 -42.43 17.32 -15.68
C THR A 49 -42.55 17.35 -14.16
N LEU A 50 -41.52 16.90 -13.43
CA LEU A 50 -41.35 17.19 -12.02
C LEU A 50 -39.88 17.52 -11.72
N SER A 51 -39.74 18.72 -11.16
CA SER A 51 -38.62 19.45 -10.57
C SER A 51 -37.41 18.65 -10.04
N PRO A 52 -36.18 19.20 -10.10
CA PRO A 52 -35.04 18.64 -9.40
C PRO A 52 -35.14 19.02 -7.91
N THR A 53 -35.66 18.11 -7.09
CA THR A 53 -35.51 18.20 -5.65
C THR A 53 -34.08 17.80 -5.30
N ARG A 54 -33.28 18.77 -4.86
CA ARG A 54 -31.99 18.56 -4.18
C ARG A 54 -32.19 17.53 -3.07
N ILE A 55 -31.65 16.32 -3.26
CA ILE A 55 -31.42 15.39 -2.16
C ILE A 55 -30.05 15.74 -1.60
N SER A 56 -30.06 16.61 -0.59
CA SER A 56 -28.92 16.81 0.30
C SER A 56 -28.77 15.56 1.17
N PHE A 57 -27.86 14.67 0.80
CA PHE A 57 -27.30 13.70 1.74
C PHE A 57 -26.33 14.47 2.65
N ALA A 58 -26.87 15.02 3.73
CA ALA A 58 -26.06 15.38 4.88
C ALA A 58 -25.62 14.07 5.56
N ARG A 59 -24.51 13.49 5.09
CA ARG A 59 -23.72 12.60 5.92
C ARG A 59 -23.11 13.49 7.00
N GLN A 60 -23.67 13.41 8.20
CA GLN A 60 -23.04 13.94 9.39
C GLN A 60 -21.76 13.14 9.59
N SER A 61 -20.66 13.68 9.08
CA SER A 61 -19.35 13.20 9.46
C SER A 61 -19.01 13.82 10.80
N THR A 62 -18.89 12.98 11.81
CA THR A 62 -18.23 13.33 13.06
C THR A 62 -16.73 13.28 12.79
N PHE A 63 -16.17 14.38 12.28
CA PHE A 63 -14.73 14.53 12.14
C PHE A 63 -14.14 15.10 13.41
N THR A 64 -13.08 14.46 13.87
CA THR A 64 -12.27 14.91 15.00
C THR A 64 -11.23 15.88 14.47
N THR A 65 -11.45 17.18 14.69
CA THR A 65 -10.45 18.23 14.52
C THR A 65 -9.21 17.88 15.34
N VAL A 66 -8.02 17.86 14.73
CA VAL A 66 -6.75 17.81 15.45
C VAL A 66 -6.60 19.15 16.17
N GLN A 67 -6.97 19.18 17.44
CA GLN A 67 -6.79 20.36 18.30
C GLN A 67 -5.29 20.56 18.56
N LEU A 68 -4.59 21.26 17.65
CA LEU A 68 -3.28 21.82 17.94
C LEU A 68 -3.43 22.90 19.01
N ARG A 69 -3.40 22.50 20.28
CA ARG A 69 -3.36 23.44 21.40
C ARG A 69 -2.14 24.32 21.26
N ARG A 70 -2.36 25.63 21.35
CA ARG A 70 -1.31 26.64 21.48
C ARG A 70 -0.50 26.35 22.75
N PHE A 71 0.66 25.73 22.61
CA PHE A 71 1.56 25.49 23.74
C PHE A 71 2.29 26.80 24.06
N THR A 72 1.85 27.46 25.13
CA THR A 72 2.67 28.47 25.81
C THR A 72 3.75 27.74 26.60
N SER A 73 4.96 27.65 26.06
CA SER A 73 6.11 27.17 26.79
C SER A 73 6.51 28.21 27.85
N THR A 74 6.48 27.82 29.12
CA THR A 74 7.17 28.55 30.19
C THR A 74 8.66 28.22 30.12
N PRO A 75 9.57 29.20 29.97
CA PRO A 75 11.00 28.92 29.88
C PRO A 75 11.56 28.68 31.28
N SER A 76 12.01 27.46 31.55
CA SER A 76 12.93 27.18 32.65
C SER A 76 14.32 27.68 32.27
N ARG A 77 14.69 28.81 32.89
CA ARG A 77 15.98 29.48 32.75
C ARG A 77 17.09 28.63 33.38
N THR A 78 17.97 28.12 32.53
CA THR A 78 19.33 27.71 32.89
C THR A 78 20.25 28.31 31.84
N GLU A 79 21.08 29.27 32.26
CA GLU A 79 22.10 29.90 31.44
C GLU A 79 23.23 28.90 31.21
N ASP A 80 23.41 28.44 29.97
CA ASP A 80 24.74 28.03 29.49
C ASP A 80 24.87 28.24 27.98
N GLN A 81 26.08 28.56 27.54
CA GLN A 81 26.39 29.18 26.26
C GLN A 81 26.47 28.19 25.09
N GLY A 82 25.56 28.38 24.12
CA GLY A 82 25.86 28.39 22.69
C GLY A 82 26.40 27.12 22.05
N HIS A 83 25.49 26.25 21.59
CA HIS A 83 25.44 25.69 20.22
C HIS A 83 23.95 25.73 19.83
N GLY A 84 23.61 26.25 18.65
CA GLY A 84 22.22 26.34 18.19
C GLY A 84 21.69 24.97 17.77
N GLU A 85 21.38 24.10 18.73
CA GLU A 85 20.55 22.92 18.48
C GLU A 85 19.14 23.42 18.19
N GLN A 86 18.72 23.29 16.93
CA GLN A 86 17.32 23.48 16.56
C GLN A 86 16.50 22.50 17.40
N GLU A 87 15.70 23.04 18.31
CA GLU A 87 14.82 22.24 19.16
C GLU A 87 13.83 21.48 18.24
N THR A 88 14.08 20.19 18.03
CA THR A 88 13.26 19.33 17.18
C THR A 88 11.91 19.12 17.83
N ILE A 89 10.90 19.88 17.40
CA ILE A 89 9.52 19.70 17.87
C ILE A 89 8.96 18.41 17.26
N SER A 90 8.77 17.40 18.10
CA SER A 90 8.24 16.08 17.71
C SER A 90 7.14 15.63 18.67
N PHE A 91 6.05 15.06 18.16
CA PHE A 91 4.97 14.51 18.98
C PHE A 91 4.24 13.36 18.26
N ALA A 92 3.65 12.45 19.03
CA ALA A 92 2.85 11.34 18.52
C ALA A 92 1.40 11.78 18.22
N ASP A 93 0.75 11.13 17.26
CA ASP A 93 -0.67 11.32 17.01
C ASP A 93 -1.50 10.79 18.21
N PRO A 94 -2.49 11.54 18.72
CA PRO A 94 -3.28 11.14 19.87
C PRO A 94 -4.17 9.92 19.62
N THR A 95 -4.50 9.63 18.36
CA THR A 95 -5.36 8.52 17.95
C THR A 95 -4.58 7.37 17.33
N ARG A 96 -3.38 7.64 16.83
CA ARG A 96 -2.49 6.71 16.13
C ARG A 96 -1.09 6.73 16.77
N PRO A 97 -0.85 5.96 17.84
CA PRO A 97 0.42 6.02 18.57
C PRO A 97 1.64 5.57 17.75
N ASP A 98 1.41 4.94 16.60
CA ASP A 98 2.40 4.54 15.60
C ASP A 98 2.70 5.65 14.57
N LEU A 99 2.10 6.84 14.71
CA LEU A 99 2.28 7.97 13.81
C LEU A 99 2.88 9.16 14.58
N PHE A 100 3.89 9.78 13.99
CA PHE A 100 4.64 10.88 14.59
C PHE A 100 4.72 12.07 13.63
N TYR A 101 4.65 13.27 14.22
CA TYR A 101 4.81 14.54 13.51
C TYR A 101 6.11 15.19 13.98
N HIS A 102 6.97 15.51 13.02
CA HIS A 102 8.25 16.20 13.26
C HIS A 102 8.27 17.52 12.52
N LEU A 103 8.49 18.63 13.23
CA LEU A 103 8.67 19.92 12.59
C LEU A 103 10.04 19.96 11.90
N VAL A 104 10.01 20.09 10.57
CA VAL A 104 11.22 20.16 9.74
C VAL A 104 11.21 21.42 8.87
N PRO A 105 12.39 21.91 8.45
CA PRO A 105 12.49 22.89 7.39
C PRO A 105 11.79 22.43 6.11
N VAL A 106 11.45 23.38 5.23
CA VAL A 106 10.83 23.05 3.94
C VAL A 106 11.77 22.15 3.14
N PRO A 107 11.34 20.92 2.78
CA PRO A 107 12.13 20.03 1.94
C PRO A 107 12.32 20.62 0.54
N GLN A 108 13.40 20.25 -0.13
CA GLN A 108 13.71 20.75 -1.48
C GLN A 108 12.61 20.40 -2.47
N SER A 109 11.96 19.25 -2.29
CA SER A 109 10.82 18.80 -3.10
C SER A 109 9.57 19.69 -2.98
N LEU A 110 9.45 20.53 -1.95
CA LEU A 110 8.27 21.36 -1.67
C LEU A 110 8.56 22.86 -1.66
N THR A 111 9.48 23.36 -2.50
CA THR A 111 9.91 24.77 -2.55
C THR A 111 8.79 25.81 -2.69
N ALA A 112 7.60 25.39 -3.13
CA ALA A 112 6.41 26.24 -3.24
C ALA A 112 5.75 26.59 -1.90
N LEU A 113 6.10 25.91 -0.79
CA LEU A 113 5.58 26.19 0.54
C LEU A 113 6.37 27.32 1.22
N ALA A 114 5.66 28.24 1.86
CA ALA A 114 6.23 29.48 2.39
C ALA A 114 6.76 29.39 3.84
N GLY A 115 6.61 28.24 4.51
CA GLY A 115 6.92 28.08 5.93
C GLY A 115 7.21 26.62 6.31
N PRO A 116 7.66 26.36 7.55
CA PRO A 116 8.04 25.03 8.01
C PRO A 116 6.89 24.03 7.85
N VAL A 117 7.23 22.74 7.80
CA VAL A 117 6.27 21.66 7.57
C VAL A 117 6.38 20.62 8.67
N PHE A 118 5.29 19.94 8.96
CA PHE A 118 5.30 18.71 9.73
C PHE A 118 5.57 17.54 8.79
N ALA A 119 6.70 16.88 8.98
CA ALA A 119 6.97 15.57 8.41
C ALA A 119 6.21 14.50 9.21
N VAL A 120 5.39 13.72 8.50
CA VAL A 120 4.63 12.60 9.07
C VAL A 120 5.46 11.33 8.91
N SER A 121 5.70 10.62 10.01
CA SER A 121 6.59 9.45 10.08
C SER A 121 5.97 8.34 10.92
N ILE A 122 6.41 7.09 10.70
CA ILE A 122 6.08 5.95 11.57
C ILE A 122 7.11 5.83 12.71
N LEU A 123 8.33 6.32 12.50
CA LEU A 123 9.38 6.25 13.51
C LEU A 123 9.22 7.38 14.54
N PRO A 124 9.42 7.10 15.84
CA PRO A 124 9.39 8.12 16.89
C PRO A 124 10.57 9.08 16.84
N ALA A 125 11.70 8.65 16.24
CA ALA A 125 12.87 9.48 16.07
C ALA A 125 12.69 10.43 14.86
N PRO A 126 13.16 11.69 14.96
CA PRO A 126 13.07 12.63 13.85
C PRO A 126 13.84 12.12 12.63
N PRO A 127 13.36 12.39 11.41
CA PRO A 127 14.03 11.96 10.19
C PRO A 127 15.41 12.62 10.05
N PRO A 128 16.43 11.94 9.49
CA PRO A 128 17.78 12.50 9.34
C PRO A 128 17.83 13.77 8.48
N THR A 129 16.95 13.87 7.48
CA THR A 129 16.84 15.04 6.59
C THR A 129 15.37 15.37 6.32
N PRO A 130 15.05 16.62 5.92
CA PRO A 130 13.69 17.01 5.53
C PRO A 130 13.15 16.25 4.31
N ASP A 131 14.03 15.77 3.42
CA ASP A 131 13.70 14.99 2.22
C ASP A 131 13.92 13.47 2.43
N SER A 132 14.04 13.02 3.70
CA SER A 132 14.31 11.62 4.04
C SER A 132 13.25 10.68 3.44
N HIS A 133 13.70 9.50 3.01
CA HIS A 133 12.79 8.49 2.48
C HIS A 133 11.89 7.87 3.57
N THR A 134 12.21 8.08 4.86
CA THR A 134 11.39 7.55 5.96
C THR A 134 10.15 8.39 6.27
N ILE A 135 10.05 9.58 5.66
CA ILE A 135 8.91 10.49 5.82
C ILE A 135 7.79 10.03 4.91
N MET A 136 6.62 9.71 5.46
CA MET A 136 5.44 9.31 4.69
C MET A 136 4.90 10.46 3.82
N GLY A 137 4.93 11.67 4.36
CA GLY A 137 4.53 12.88 3.66
C GLY A 137 4.63 14.10 4.54
N TRP A 138 4.17 15.24 4.03
CA TRP A 138 4.29 16.54 4.70
C TRP A 138 2.95 17.25 4.81
N LEU A 139 2.79 17.97 5.91
CA LEU A 139 1.68 18.88 6.18
C LEU A 139 2.22 20.30 6.44
N PRO A 140 1.59 21.37 5.93
CA PRO A 140 2.00 22.74 6.24
C PRO A 140 1.84 23.03 7.74
N ALA A 141 2.87 23.57 8.40
CA ALA A 141 2.76 23.93 9.82
C ALA A 141 1.97 25.24 10.05
N GLU A 142 1.81 26.04 9.00
CA GLU A 142 1.06 27.31 9.03
C GLU A 142 -0.41 27.16 8.61
N ALA A 143 -0.81 25.99 8.11
CA ALA A 143 -2.23 25.68 8.01
C ALA A 143 -2.77 25.68 9.46
N GLY A 144 -3.73 26.54 9.77
CA GLY A 144 -4.21 26.77 11.14
C GLY A 144 -4.87 25.53 11.77
N GLU A 145 -5.95 25.72 12.55
CA GLU A 145 -6.70 24.59 13.14
C GLU A 145 -7.31 23.61 12.10
N ASP A 146 -7.10 23.85 10.80
CA ASP A 146 -7.72 23.18 9.66
C ASP A 146 -6.71 22.47 8.71
N ALA A 147 -5.46 22.23 9.12
CA ALA A 147 -4.53 21.40 8.33
C ALA A 147 -5.14 20.01 8.13
N GLY A 148 -5.74 19.78 6.96
CA GLY A 148 -6.57 18.62 6.69
C GLY A 148 -5.87 17.61 5.79
N LEU A 149 -6.55 16.50 5.54
CA LEU A 149 -6.13 15.48 4.57
C LEU A 149 -5.77 16.06 3.19
N ASN A 150 -6.43 17.15 2.78
CA ASN A 150 -6.20 17.80 1.49
C ASN A 150 -4.84 18.48 1.38
N ASP A 151 -4.23 18.84 2.50
CA ASP A 151 -2.92 19.50 2.55
C ASP A 151 -1.77 18.48 2.61
N PHE A 152 -2.08 17.19 2.73
CA PHE A 152 -1.09 16.13 2.79
C PHE A 152 -0.40 15.94 1.45
N ARG A 153 0.92 16.11 1.45
CA ARG A 153 1.77 15.87 0.28
C ARG A 153 2.52 14.56 0.48
N GLU A 154 2.18 13.56 -0.33
CA GLU A 154 2.81 12.24 -0.29
C GLU A 154 4.29 12.30 -0.67
N ASN A 155 5.12 11.54 0.05
CA ASN A 155 6.51 11.29 -0.35
C ASN A 155 6.59 10.04 -1.25
N PRO A 156 6.92 10.18 -2.55
CA PRO A 156 7.00 9.03 -3.44
C PRO A 156 8.09 8.03 -3.02
N ASN A 157 9.16 8.50 -2.40
CA ASN A 157 10.26 7.63 -2.00
C ASN A 157 9.88 6.74 -0.80
N PHE A 158 9.03 7.23 0.10
CA PHE A 158 8.48 6.40 1.17
C PHE A 158 7.60 5.30 0.61
N ARG A 159 6.81 5.61 -0.42
CA ARG A 159 5.97 4.60 -1.08
C ARG A 159 6.81 3.47 -1.67
N GLU A 160 7.99 3.75 -2.21
CA GLU A 160 8.91 2.71 -2.69
C GLU A 160 9.37 1.80 -1.54
N LEU A 161 9.76 2.38 -0.39
CA LEU A 161 10.15 1.62 0.80
C LEU A 161 8.99 0.80 1.39
N LEU A 162 7.79 1.37 1.41
CA LEU A 162 6.58 0.67 1.84
C LEU A 162 6.37 -0.59 1.00
N GLN A 163 6.44 -0.47 -0.33
CA GLN A 163 6.22 -1.58 -1.25
C GLN A 163 7.35 -2.62 -1.15
N GLU A 164 8.59 -2.18 -0.94
CA GLU A 164 9.72 -3.07 -0.65
C GLU A 164 9.55 -3.84 0.66
N ALA A 165 9.12 -3.16 1.73
CA ALA A 165 8.88 -3.76 3.04
C ALA A 165 7.77 -4.80 2.99
N ILE A 166 6.68 -4.52 2.27
CA ILE A 166 5.58 -5.48 2.07
C ILE A 166 6.09 -6.70 1.31
N ALA A 167 6.77 -6.51 0.19
CA ALA A 167 7.32 -7.63 -0.60
C ALA A 167 8.24 -8.53 0.25
N LYS A 168 9.11 -7.92 1.07
CA LYS A 168 9.98 -8.63 2.02
C LYS A 168 9.19 -9.33 3.12
N GLY A 169 8.20 -8.67 3.72
CA GLY A 169 7.36 -9.24 4.76
C GLY A 169 6.57 -10.46 4.28
N LEU A 170 6.02 -10.40 3.07
CA LEU A 170 5.37 -11.54 2.42
C LEU A 170 6.36 -12.68 2.15
N ALA A 171 7.60 -12.35 1.74
CA ALA A 171 8.65 -13.33 1.50
C ALA A 171 9.12 -14.06 2.76
N GLU A 172 9.18 -13.34 3.87
CA GLU A 172 9.59 -13.86 5.18
C GLU A 172 8.42 -14.53 5.93
N GLY A 173 7.18 -14.36 5.46
CA GLY A 173 5.99 -14.92 6.10
C GLY A 173 5.74 -14.35 7.49
N VAL A 174 5.97 -13.04 7.68
CA VAL A 174 5.84 -12.38 9.00
C VAL A 174 4.40 -12.07 9.41
N ASP A 175 3.44 -12.21 8.50
CA ASP A 175 2.04 -11.83 8.71
C ASP A 175 1.08 -13.01 8.57
N ASP A 176 0.60 -13.48 9.73
CA ASP A 176 -0.37 -14.57 9.83
C ASP A 176 -1.71 -14.25 9.15
N ILE A 177 -2.11 -12.98 9.07
CA ILE A 177 -3.38 -12.58 8.42
C ILE A 177 -3.31 -12.88 6.92
N GLN A 178 -2.22 -12.47 6.25
CA GLN A 178 -2.04 -12.75 4.82
C GLN A 178 -1.84 -14.25 4.56
N ILE A 179 -1.08 -14.94 5.44
CA ILE A 179 -0.89 -16.39 5.33
C ILE A 179 -2.22 -17.13 5.43
N ASN A 180 -3.09 -16.74 6.37
CA ASN A 180 -4.40 -17.36 6.51
C ASN A 180 -5.34 -16.98 5.35
N GLY A 181 -5.23 -15.76 4.81
CA GLY A 181 -5.92 -15.34 3.58
C GLY A 181 -5.56 -16.23 2.39
N ALA A 182 -4.27 -16.51 2.19
CA ALA A 182 -3.80 -17.38 1.12
C ALA A 182 -4.35 -18.81 1.26
N LYS A 183 -4.33 -19.37 2.48
CA LYS A 183 -4.91 -20.70 2.76
C LYS A 183 -6.41 -20.77 2.44
N GLN A 184 -7.16 -19.68 2.67
CA GLN A 184 -8.59 -19.63 2.36
C GLN A 184 -8.86 -19.55 0.86
N ILE A 185 -8.03 -18.84 0.10
CA ILE A 185 -8.15 -18.72 -1.36
C ILE A 185 -7.74 -20.01 -2.06
N GLY A 186 -6.67 -20.66 -1.60
CA GLY A 186 -6.14 -21.90 -2.14
C GLY A 186 -5.40 -21.75 -3.47
N GLN A 187 -6.01 -21.11 -4.47
CA GLN A 187 -5.44 -20.93 -5.81
C GLN A 187 -5.90 -19.59 -6.42
N GLY A 188 -4.99 -18.82 -7.01
CA GLY A 188 -5.30 -17.60 -7.77
C GLY A 188 -4.62 -16.34 -7.25
N TRP A 189 -5.07 -15.17 -7.69
CA TRP A 189 -4.51 -13.88 -7.26
C TRP A 189 -5.18 -13.40 -5.98
N MET A 190 -4.38 -13.03 -5.00
CA MET A 190 -4.81 -12.42 -3.74
C MET A 190 -4.44 -10.94 -3.73
N HIS A 191 -5.32 -10.10 -3.19
CA HIS A 191 -5.05 -8.68 -2.94
C HIS A 191 -4.59 -8.50 -1.50
N ILE A 192 -3.54 -7.70 -1.31
CA ILE A 192 -3.06 -7.28 0.00
C ILE A 192 -3.68 -5.93 0.27
N HIS A 193 -4.42 -5.82 1.38
CA HIS A 193 -5.19 -4.63 1.73
C HIS A 193 -4.51 -3.84 2.86
N ASP A 194 -4.70 -2.53 2.82
CA ASP A 194 -4.50 -1.64 3.96
C ASP A 194 -5.59 -1.92 5.02
N ASP A 195 -5.21 -1.90 6.29
CA ASP A 195 -6.12 -2.17 7.42
C ASP A 195 -7.09 -1.02 7.71
N ARG A 196 -6.95 0.14 7.05
CA ARG A 196 -7.86 1.27 7.20
C ARG A 196 -9.29 0.97 6.73
N ASN A 197 -9.44 0.13 5.70
CA ASN A 197 -10.72 -0.16 5.06
C ASN A 197 -10.76 -1.60 4.54
N ILE A 198 -10.84 -2.54 5.48
CA ILE A 198 -10.90 -3.98 5.15
C ILE A 198 -12.22 -4.29 4.43
N PRO A 199 -12.19 -4.82 3.19
CA PRO A 199 -13.40 -5.14 2.45
C PRO A 199 -14.18 -6.29 3.10
N ALA A 200 -15.49 -6.29 2.89
CA ALA A 200 -16.33 -7.43 3.28
C ALA A 200 -15.89 -8.71 2.55
N LEU A 201 -16.08 -9.87 3.20
CA LEU A 201 -15.68 -11.17 2.64
C LEU A 201 -16.22 -11.38 1.22
N GLY A 202 -15.33 -11.72 0.29
CA GLY A 202 -15.65 -11.95 -1.11
C GLY A 202 -15.87 -10.66 -1.93
N ARG A 203 -15.58 -9.49 -1.37
CA ARG A 203 -15.57 -8.20 -2.09
C ARG A 203 -14.14 -7.73 -2.28
N ILE A 204 -13.92 -7.00 -3.38
CA ILE A 204 -12.67 -6.29 -3.63
C ILE A 204 -12.82 -4.90 -3.00
N GLY A 205 -11.83 -4.50 -2.20
CA GLY A 205 -11.77 -3.17 -1.58
C GLY A 205 -11.56 -2.05 -2.61
N ASP A 206 -11.56 -0.81 -2.12
CA ASP A 206 -11.29 0.33 -2.99
C ASP A 206 -9.87 0.27 -3.54
N PRO A 207 -9.64 0.62 -4.82
CA PRO A 207 -8.34 0.47 -5.47
C PRO A 207 -7.25 1.35 -4.86
N ASP A 208 -7.62 2.38 -4.10
CA ASP A 208 -6.71 3.26 -3.39
C ASP A 208 -6.19 2.61 -2.10
N ASP A 209 -6.87 1.58 -1.58
CA ASP A 209 -6.57 0.85 -0.33
C ASP A 209 -5.97 -0.55 -0.57
N ILE A 210 -5.76 -0.92 -1.83
CA ILE A 210 -5.08 -2.16 -2.20
C ILE A 210 -3.59 -1.85 -2.30
N LEU A 211 -2.78 -2.45 -1.44
CA LEU A 211 -1.33 -2.27 -1.42
C LEU A 211 -0.66 -2.92 -2.64
N GLY A 212 -1.13 -4.11 -2.99
CA GLY A 212 -0.60 -4.90 -4.09
C GLY A 212 -1.35 -6.21 -4.28
N THR A 213 -0.85 -7.04 -5.18
CA THR A 213 -1.39 -8.37 -5.44
C THR A 213 -0.28 -9.41 -5.51
N VAL A 214 -0.59 -10.64 -5.11
CA VAL A 214 0.34 -11.77 -5.10
C VAL A 214 -0.39 -13.02 -5.61
N LEU A 215 0.32 -13.88 -6.33
CA LEU A 215 -0.19 -15.19 -6.72
C LEU A 215 -0.16 -16.15 -5.54
N VAL A 216 -1.22 -16.93 -5.40
CA VAL A 216 -1.37 -18.00 -4.40
C VAL A 216 -1.50 -19.32 -5.14
N GLU A 217 -0.69 -20.29 -4.74
CA GLU A 217 -0.73 -21.68 -5.21
C GLU A 217 -0.73 -22.62 -4.01
N ASP A 218 -1.67 -23.57 -4.00
CA ASP A 218 -1.87 -24.57 -2.94
C ASP A 218 -1.99 -23.98 -1.52
N GLY A 219 -2.57 -22.79 -1.42
CA GLY A 219 -2.78 -22.07 -0.17
C GLY A 219 -1.53 -21.32 0.33
N GLU A 220 -0.46 -21.29 -0.46
CA GLU A 220 0.78 -20.58 -0.16
C GLU A 220 0.94 -19.37 -1.09
N MET A 221 1.37 -18.23 -0.54
CA MET A 221 1.71 -17.06 -1.35
C MET A 221 3.01 -17.31 -2.08
N LEU A 222 3.12 -16.83 -3.33
CA LEU A 222 4.35 -16.78 -4.11
C LEU A 222 4.92 -15.35 -4.10
N PRO A 223 5.78 -14.99 -3.14
CA PRO A 223 6.15 -13.60 -2.86
C PRO A 223 6.89 -12.93 -4.02
N GLN A 224 7.58 -13.71 -4.86
CA GLN A 224 8.25 -13.24 -6.07
C GLN A 224 7.29 -12.69 -7.13
N THR A 225 5.99 -12.98 -7.01
CA THR A 225 4.95 -12.47 -7.93
C THR A 225 4.28 -11.20 -7.42
N TYR A 226 4.73 -10.68 -6.26
CA TYR A 226 4.19 -9.47 -5.68
C TYR A 226 4.25 -8.32 -6.69
N SER A 227 3.10 -7.71 -6.94
CA SER A 227 2.95 -6.57 -7.83
C SER A 227 2.30 -5.41 -7.06
N PRO A 228 3.02 -4.28 -6.88
CA PRO A 228 2.50 -3.12 -6.17
C PRO A 228 1.34 -2.50 -6.95
N MET A 229 0.31 -2.03 -6.25
CA MET A 229 -0.84 -1.40 -6.89
C MET A 229 -0.53 0.06 -7.28
N PRO A 230 -0.66 0.44 -8.56
CA PRO A 230 -0.39 1.82 -8.99
C PRO A 230 -1.38 2.86 -8.43
N SER A 231 -2.64 2.47 -8.21
CA SER A 231 -3.67 3.34 -7.65
C SER A 231 -3.53 3.60 -6.16
N TYR A 232 -2.75 2.80 -5.41
CA TYR A 232 -2.59 2.96 -3.97
C TYR A 232 -2.24 4.39 -3.56
N ARG A 233 -2.81 4.85 -2.44
CA ARG A 233 -2.57 6.17 -1.84
C ARG A 233 -2.22 6.04 -0.38
N LEU A 234 -1.19 6.77 0.05
CA LEU A 234 -0.72 6.74 1.43
C LEU A 234 -1.75 7.35 2.39
N CYS A 235 -2.56 8.27 1.89
CA CYS A 235 -3.60 8.94 2.65
C CYS A 235 -4.88 9.06 1.81
N THR A 236 -6.00 8.57 2.33
CA THR A 236 -7.33 8.65 1.71
C THR A 236 -8.34 9.23 2.69
N ALA A 237 -9.61 9.33 2.27
CA ALA A 237 -10.69 9.82 3.13
C ALA A 237 -10.86 8.99 4.43
N ASP A 238 -10.43 7.73 4.43
CA ASP A 238 -10.46 6.83 5.58
C ASP A 238 -9.23 6.97 6.49
N GLY A 239 -8.23 7.76 6.06
CA GLY A 239 -7.08 8.15 6.86
C GLY A 239 -5.74 7.75 6.24
N VAL A 240 -4.73 7.81 7.10
CA VAL A 240 -3.33 7.45 6.79
C VAL A 240 -3.19 5.93 6.73
N THR A 241 -2.22 5.46 5.92
CA THR A 241 -1.88 4.04 5.75
C THR A 241 -1.85 3.26 7.06
N GLN A 242 -2.52 2.12 7.11
CA GLN A 242 -2.49 1.19 8.23
C GLN A 242 -2.11 -0.21 7.72
N LEU A 243 -1.18 -0.86 8.41
CA LEU A 243 -0.77 -2.21 8.09
C LEU A 243 -1.14 -3.14 9.24
N THR A 244 -1.35 -4.39 8.90
CA THR A 244 -1.40 -5.50 9.84
C THR A 244 -0.12 -5.55 10.68
N ASP A 245 -0.22 -6.03 11.94
CA ASP A 245 0.89 -6.01 12.89
C ASP A 245 2.21 -6.58 12.34
N GLY A 246 2.14 -7.69 11.59
CA GLY A 246 3.30 -8.34 10.99
C GLY A 246 3.99 -7.46 9.93
N LEU A 247 3.20 -6.84 9.04
CA LEU A 247 3.73 -5.96 8.00
C LEU A 247 4.14 -4.59 8.56
N ALA A 248 3.42 -4.06 9.55
CA ALA A 248 3.74 -2.82 10.24
C ALA A 248 5.12 -2.92 10.91
N LYS A 249 5.36 -4.00 11.66
CA LYS A 249 6.66 -4.25 12.27
C LYS A 249 7.77 -4.39 11.22
N LYS A 250 7.49 -5.08 10.11
CA LYS A 250 8.47 -5.22 9.04
C LYS A 250 8.82 -3.88 8.38
N LEU A 251 7.82 -3.02 8.20
CA LEU A 251 8.01 -1.67 7.71
C LEU A 251 8.87 -0.85 8.66
N GLU A 252 8.60 -0.89 9.97
CA GLU A 252 9.41 -0.22 10.99
C GLU A 252 10.89 -0.62 10.89
N GLU A 253 11.19 -1.92 10.83
CA GLU A 253 12.57 -2.42 10.67
C GLU A 253 13.27 -1.88 9.40
N VAL A 254 12.55 -1.82 8.28
CA VAL A 254 13.09 -1.29 7.02
C VAL A 254 13.33 0.22 7.11
N LEU A 255 12.43 0.96 7.76
CA LEU A 255 12.56 2.40 7.96
C LEU A 255 13.71 2.74 8.90
N GLU A 256 13.88 2.01 10.00
CA GLU A 256 15.00 2.19 10.94
C GLU A 256 16.35 2.01 10.23
N GLU A 257 16.47 0.94 9.44
CA GLU A 257 17.69 0.68 8.68
C GLU A 257 17.95 1.80 7.66
N ARG A 258 16.91 2.28 6.98
CA ARG A 258 17.03 3.38 6.04
C ARG A 258 17.46 4.67 6.73
N ALA A 259 16.85 5.01 7.87
CA ALA A 259 17.22 6.17 8.66
C ALA A 259 18.70 6.12 9.08
N ARG A 260 19.18 4.95 9.51
CA ARG A 260 20.57 4.74 9.89
C ARG A 260 21.54 4.94 8.71
N VAL A 261 21.20 4.41 7.53
CA VAL A 261 22.00 4.57 6.32
C VAL A 261 22.07 6.04 5.91
N GLU A 262 20.95 6.76 5.94
CA GLU A 262 20.89 8.19 5.60
C GLU A 262 21.67 9.04 6.61
N ALA A 263 21.51 8.79 7.91
CA ALA A 263 22.25 9.49 8.96
C ALA A 263 23.77 9.28 8.80
N LYS A 264 24.20 8.07 8.45
CA LYS A 264 25.62 7.77 8.19
C LYS A 264 26.13 8.46 6.92
N ALA A 265 25.31 8.62 5.88
CA ALA A 265 25.70 9.30 4.65
C ALA A 265 25.91 10.81 4.85
N MET A 266 25.36 11.38 5.94
CA MET A 266 25.56 12.78 6.32
C MET A 266 26.78 13.02 7.21
N ALA A 267 27.30 11.98 7.85
CA ALA A 267 28.45 12.05 8.76
C ALA A 267 29.78 11.90 8.01
#